data_AF-A0A1Y3MC40-F1
#
_entry.id   AF-A0A1Y3MC40-F1
#
_cell.length_a   1.000
_cell.length_b   1.000
_cell.length_c   1.000
_cell.angle_alpha   90.00
_cell.angle_beta   90.00
_cell.angle_gamma   90.00
#
_symmetry.space_group_name_H-M   'P 1'
#
loop_
_entity.id
_entity.type
_entity.pdbx_description
1 polymer ?
#
loop_
_entity_poly.entity_id
_entity_poly.type
_entity_poly.pdbx_seq_one_letter_code
_entity_poly.pdbx_strand_id
1 'polypeptide(L)' 'MFEQAIEKKREKMMYFAERYGITSQKTVDCSQELDRLLNVVWLLKVDFTSTYTIDEHIQ' A
#
# COMPACT_ATOMS: atom_id res chain seq x y z
N MET A 1 -9.49 -8.00 -3.69
CA MET A 1 -8.57 -9.10 -3.30
C MET A 1 -7.27 -8.57 -2.71
N PHE A 2 -6.68 -7.50 -3.28
CA PHE A 2 -5.48 -6.87 -2.73
C PHE A 2 -5.68 -6.20 -1.36
N GLU A 3 -6.90 -5.74 -1.06
CA GLU A 3 -7.26 -5.11 0.21
C GLU A 3 -7.02 -6.05 1.41
N GLN A 4 -7.37 -7.32 1.27
CA GLN A 4 -7.16 -8.32 2.33
C GLN A 4 -5.67 -8.61 2.57
N ALA A 5 -4.86 -8.56 1.51
CA ALA A 5 -3.41 -8.74 1.62
C ALA A 5 -2.74 -7.53 2.29
N ILE A 6 -3.18 -6.31 1.95
CA ILE A 6 -2.77 -5.07 2.63
C ILE A 6 -3.10 -5.17 4.11
N GLU A 7 -4.35 -5.52 4.43
CA GLU A 7 -4.82 -5.52 5.82
C GLU A 7 -4.08 -6.52 6.69
N LYS A 8 -3.91 -7.77 6.20
CA LYS A 8 -3.10 -8.77 6.90
C LYS A 8 -1.65 -8.32 7.11
N LYS A 9 -1.07 -7.64 6.13
CA LYS A 9 0.31 -7.16 6.23
C LYS A 9 0.43 -5.98 7.21
N ARG A 10 -0.57 -5.10 7.23
CA ARG A 10 -0.71 -4.00 8.19
C ARG A 10 -0.84 -4.53 9.62
N GLU A 11 -1.63 -5.58 9.85
CA GLU A 11 -1.78 -6.19 11.18
C GLU A 11 -0.46 -6.78 11.66
N LYS A 12 0.27 -7.45 10.77
CA LYS A 12 1.60 -7.98 11.07
C LYS A 12 2.61 -6.88 11.41
N MET A 13 2.56 -5.74 10.73
CA MET A 13 3.41 -4.59 11.04
C MET A 13 3.08 -4.01 12.42
N MET A 14 1.80 -3.85 12.75
CA MET A 14 1.37 -3.39 14.09
C MET A 14 1.83 -4.35 15.18
N TYR A 15 1.69 -5.66 14.98
CA TYR A 15 2.20 -6.67 15.91
C TYR A 15 3.71 -6.54 16.14
N PHE A 16 4.50 -6.28 15.09
CA PHE A 16 5.94 -6.07 15.23
C PHE A 16 6.29 -4.74 15.89
N ALA A 17 5.55 -3.68 15.60
CA ALA A 17 5.72 -2.39 16.24
C ALA A 17 5.46 -2.46 17.75
N GLU A 18 4.40 -3.18 18.16
CA GLU A 18 4.06 -3.38 19.57
C GLU A 18 5.08 -4.30 20.28
N ARG A 19 5.52 -5.37 19.61
CA ARG A 19 6.39 -6.38 20.22
C ARG A 19 7.87 -6.01 20.25
N TYR A 20 8.36 -5.35 19.20
CA TYR A 20 9.79 -5.09 19.00
C TYR A 20 10.11 -3.59 18.94
N GLY A 21 9.11 -2.72 18.84
CA GLY A 21 9.28 -1.29 18.61
C GLY A 21 9.26 -0.92 17.12
N ILE A 22 8.94 0.34 16.84
CA ILE A 22 8.85 0.88 15.47
C ILE A 22 10.20 0.95 14.76
N THR A 23 11.30 1.04 15.51
CA THR A 23 12.67 1.10 14.99
C THR A 23 13.32 -0.27 14.85
N SER A 24 12.64 -1.35 15.25
CA SER A 24 13.20 -2.69 15.09
C SER A 24 13.32 -3.02 13.62
N GLN A 25 14.41 -3.69 13.23
CA GLN A 25 14.64 -4.07 11.84
C GLN A 25 13.46 -4.87 11.27
N LYS A 26 12.84 -5.74 12.08
CA LYS A 26 11.66 -6.52 11.69
C LYS A 26 10.44 -5.64 11.38
N THR A 27 10.22 -4.58 12.15
CA THR A 27 9.12 -3.64 11.91
C THR A 27 9.40 -2.78 10.69
N VAL A 28 10.65 -2.33 10.52
CA VAL A 28 11.10 -1.54 9.36
C VAL A 28 11.00 -2.35 8.07
N ASP A 29 11.45 -3.60 8.06
CA ASP A 29 11.34 -4.48 6.90
C ASP A 29 9.86 -4.72 6.55
N CYS A 30 9.03 -4.97 7.56
CA CYS A 30 7.60 -5.16 7.37
C CYS A 30 6.88 -3.90 6.86
N SER A 31 7.30 -2.70 7.28
CA SER A 31 6.72 -1.44 6.78
C SER A 31 7.13 -1.18 5.34
N GLN A 32 8.37 -1.47 4.95
CA GLN A 32 8.82 -1.37 3.56
C GLN A 32 8.10 -2.35 2.64
N GLU A 33 7.85 -3.58 3.09
CA GLU A 33 7.08 -4.56 2.33
C GLU A 33 5.62 -4.14 2.15
N LEU A 34 5.01 -3.55 3.19
CA LEU A 34 3.66 -3.00 3.12
C LEU A 34 3.61 -1.82 2.14
N ASP A 35 4.58 -0.90 2.21
CA ASP A 35 4.67 0.26 1.33
C ASP A 35 4.82 -0.14 -0.15
N ARG A 36 5.69 -1.11 -0.46
CA ARG A 36 5.81 -1.66 -1.83
C ARG A 36 4.50 -2.21 -2.35
N LEU A 37 3.75 -2.91 -1.50
CA LEU A 37 2.48 -3.50 -1.87
C LEU A 37 1.41 -2.42 -2.11
N LEU A 38 1.41 -1.35 -1.30
CA LEU A 38 0.55 -0.18 -1.52
C LEU A 38 0.91 0.54 -2.83
N ASN A 39 2.19 0.73 -3.12
CA ASN A 39 2.66 1.38 -4.35
C ASN A 39 2.24 0.60 -5.61
N VAL A 40 2.31 -0.73 -5.59
CA VAL A 40 1.82 -1.57 -6.70
C VAL A 40 0.31 -1.40 -6.89
N VAL A 41 -0.47 -1.41 -5.80
CA VAL A 41 -1.93 -1.21 -5.89
C VAL A 41 -2.28 0.19 -6.38
N TRP A 42 -1.52 1.20 -5.95
CA TRP A 42 -1.70 2.57 -6.42
C TRP A 42 -1.42 2.69 -7.92
N LEU A 43 -0.30 2.17 -8.42
CA LEU A 43 0.02 2.14 -9.85
C LEU A 43 -1.10 1.47 -10.66
N LEU A 44 -1.53 0.27 -10.22
CA LEU A 44 -2.63 -0.44 -10.88
C LEU A 44 -3.91 0.41 -10.91
N LYS A 45 -4.27 1.08 -9.81
CA LYS A 45 -5.47 1.94 -9.78
C LYS A 45 -5.32 3.18 -10.66
N VAL A 46 -4.15 3.80 -10.71
CA VAL A 46 -3.88 4.98 -11.54
C VAL A 46 -4.02 4.64 -13.03
N ASP A 47 -3.50 3.47 -13.45
CA ASP A 47 -3.60 3.01 -14.84
C ASP A 47 -5.06 2.81 -15.30
N PHE A 48 -5.95 2.37 -14.41
CA PHE A 48 -7.39 2.26 -14.72
C PHE A 48 -8.13 3.61 -14.73
N THR A 49 -7.65 4.61 -13.98
CA THR A 49 -8.27 5.94 -13.96
C THR A 49 -7.88 6.82 -15.15
N SER A 50 -6.72 6.56 -15.77
CA SER A 50 -6.25 7.38 -16.90
C SER A 50 -7.01 7.14 -18.21
N THR A 51 -7.83 6.09 -18.32
CA THR A 51 -8.63 5.82 -19.53
C THR A 51 -10.02 6.44 -19.54
N TYR A 52 -10.45 7.10 -18.45
CA TYR A 52 -11.81 7.66 -18.32
C TYR A 52 -11.87 9.20 -18.20
N THR A 53 -10.75 9.91 -18.36
CA THR A 53 -10.71 11.39 -18.32
C THR A 53 -9.93 11.97 -19.50
N ILE A 54 -10.21 11.47 -20.70
CA ILE A 54 -10.04 12.23 -21.95
C ILE A 54 -11.43 12.36 -22.59
N ASP A 55 -12.38 12.96 -21.88
CA ASP A 55 -13.49 13.67 -22.49
C ASP A 55 -13.99 14.71 -21.48
N GLU A 56 -14.33 15.88 -21.99
CA GLU A 56 -14.75 17.09 -21.25
C GLU A 56 -13.62 17.82 -20.50
N HIS A 57 -12.88 18.65 -21.24
CA HIS A 57 -12.96 20.12 -21.06
C HIS A 57 -12.06 20.81 -22.11
N ILE A 58 -12.54 20.85 -23.36
CA ILE A 58 -12.24 21.97 -24.26
C ILE A 58 -13.41 22.94 -24.08
N GLN A 59 -13.20 24.01 -23.30
CA GLN A 59 -13.78 25.34 -23.55
C GLN A 59 -13.07 26.40 -22.72
#